data_AF-A0A0A0DGH9-F1
#
_entry.id   AF-A0A0A0DGH9-F1
#
_cell.length_a   1.000
_cell.length_b   1.000
_cell.length_c   1.000
_cell.angle_alpha   90.00
_cell.angle_beta   90.00
_cell.angle_gamma   90.00
#
_symmetry.space_group_name_H-M   'P 1'
#
loop_
_entity.id
_entity.type
_entity.pdbx_description
1 polymer ?
#
loop_
_entity_poly.entity_id
_entity_poly.type
_entity_poly.pdbx_seq_one_letter_code
_entity_poly.pdbx_strand_id
1 'polypeptide(L)' 'MYRIILPMNNNVALAKNEHQEEAVLIGSGIAFNKKKAFYVKSQE' A
#
# COMPACT_ATOMS: atom_id res chain seq x y z
N MET A 1 10.69 0.76 -2.26
CA MET A 1 9.38 1.34 -2.66
C MET A 1 8.28 0.29 -2.54
N TYR A 2 7.04 0.65 -2.21
CA TYR A 2 5.95 -0.33 -2.03
C TYR A 2 4.88 -0.16 -3.10
N ARG A 3 4.43 -1.27 -3.70
CA ARG A 3 3.32 -1.33 -4.64
C ARG A 3 2.10 -1.93 -3.97
N ILE A 4 1.03 -1.16 -3.85
CA ILE A 4 -0.24 -1.61 -3.28
C ILE A 4 -0.90 -2.59 -4.26
N ILE A 5 -1.09 -3.83 -3.83
CA ILE A 5 -1.76 -4.88 -4.60
C ILE A 5 -3.27 -4.90 -4.31
N LEU A 6 -3.65 -4.67 -3.05
CA LEU A 6 -5.05 -4.72 -2.63
C LEU A 6 -5.31 -3.68 -1.52
N PRO A 7 -6.12 -2.63 -1.77
CA PRO A 7 -6.66 -1.82 -0.69
C PRO A 7 -7.68 -2.66 0.10
N MET A 8 -7.47 -2.81 1.41
CA MET A 8 -8.36 -3.59 2.29
C MET A 8 -9.40 -2.69 2.94
N ASN A 9 -9.01 -1.48 3.33
CA ASN A 9 -9.87 -0.38 3.74
C ASN A 9 -9.15 0.96 3.49
N ASN A 10 -9.72 2.08 3.92
CA ASN A 10 -9.12 3.41 3.70
C ASN A 10 -7.72 3.59 4.32
N ASN A 11 -7.42 2.85 5.39
CA ASN A 11 -6.22 3.00 6.21
C ASN A 11 -5.29 1.78 6.17
N VAL A 12 -5.69 0.71 5.48
CA VAL A 12 -4.96 -0.56 5.43
C VAL A 12 -4.95 -1.09 4.01
N ALA A 13 -3.78 -1.48 3.54
CA ALA A 13 -3.61 -2.07 2.23
C ALA A 13 -2.49 -3.11 2.21
N LEU A 14 -2.70 -4.15 1.41
CA LEU A 14 -1.68 -5.12 1.08
C LEU A 14 -0.78 -4.54 -0.01
N ALA A 15 0.53 -4.69 0.16
CA ALA A 15 1.54 -4.21 -0.78
C ALA A 15 2.62 -5.26 -1.02
N LYS A 16 3.39 -5.08 -2.11
CA LYS A 16 4.66 -5.75 -2.35
C LYS A 16 5.80 -4.77 -2.39
N ASN A 17 6.94 -5.16 -1.85
CA ASN A 17 8.19 -4.43 -2.03
C ASN A 17 8.87 -4.83 -3.36
N GLU A 18 10.07 -4.29 -3.61
CA GLU A 18 10.86 -4.56 -4.82
C GLU A 18 11.36 -6.01 -4.91
N HIS A 19 11.47 -6.69 -3.77
CA HIS A 19 11.81 -8.11 -3.67
C HIS A 19 10.60 -9.04 -3.81
N GLN A 20 9.42 -8.50 -4.17
CA GLN A 20 8.13 -9.20 -4.24
C GLN A 20 7.59 -9.74 -2.91
N GLU A 21 8.18 -9.32 -1.78
CA GLU A 21 7.73 -9.71 -0.45
C GLU A 21 6.44 -8.97 -0.12
N GLU A 22 5.50 -9.70 0.48
CA GLU A 22 4.19 -9.15 0.87
C GLU A 22 4.30 -8.41 2.21
N ALA A 23 3.72 -7.22 2.24
CA ALA A 23 3.69 -6.36 3.41
C ALA A 23 2.31 -5.74 3.60
N VAL A 24 1.92 -5.49 4.85
CA VAL A 24 0.72 -4.72 5.18
C VAL A 24 1.13 -3.29 5.48
N LEU A 25 0.57 -2.34 4.73
CA LEU A 25 0.77 -0.93 4.96
C LEU A 25 -0.42 -0.38 5.74
N ILE A 26 -0.13 0.23 6.88
CA ILE A 26 -1.09 0.85 7.78
C ILE A 26 -0.75 2.33 7.87
N GLY A 27 -1.72 3.20 7.59
CA GLY A 27 -1.54 4.64 7.64
C GLY A 27 -2.85 5.35 7.34
N SER A 28 -3.05 6.53 7.94
CA SER A 28 -4.27 7.31 7.73
C SER A 28 -4.44 7.67 6.25
N GLY A 29 -5.55 7.25 5.65
CA GLY A 29 -5.91 7.55 4.26
C GLY A 29 -5.01 6.91 3.20
N ILE A 30 -4.16 5.95 3.54
CA ILE A 30 -3.17 5.36 2.62
C ILE A 30 -3.79 4.72 1.36
N ALA A 31 -5.05 4.29 1.47
CA ALA A 31 -5.82 3.70 0.39
C ALA A 31 -7.14 4.47 0.12
N PHE A 32 -7.29 5.68 0.68
CA PHE A 32 -8.48 6.49 0.47
C PHE A 32 -8.65 6.86 -1.01
N ASN A 33 -9.79 6.46 -1.58
CA ASN A 33 -10.14 6.68 -2.98
C ASN A 33 -9.09 6.19 -4.00
N LYS A 34 -8.26 5.20 -3.61
CA LYS A 34 -7.25 4.60 -4.49
C LYS A 34 -7.76 3.29 -5.09
N LYS A 35 -7.58 3.13 -6.41
CA LYS A 35 -7.81 1.86 -7.13
C LYS A 35 -6.59 0.93 -6.98
N LYS A 36 -6.74 -0.36 -7.30
CA LYS A 36 -5.63 -1.35 -7.25
C LYS A 36 -4.39 -0.86 -8.01
N ALA A 37 -3.19 -1.28 -7.57
CA ALA A 37 -1.90 -1.08 -8.25
C ALA A 37 -1.38 0.37 -8.31
N PHE A 38 -1.19 1.01 -7.16
CA PHE A 38 -0.47 2.29 -7.04
C PHE A 38 0.75 2.15 -6.13
N TYR A 39 1.70 3.08 -6.25
CA TYR A 39 2.93 3.06 -5.47
C TYR A 39 2.87 4.02 -4.29
N VAL A 40 3.47 3.60 -3.18
CA VAL A 40 3.61 4.39 -1.96
C VAL A 40 5.08 4.37 -1.55
N LYS A 41 5.61 5.54 -1.22
CA LYS A 41 6.93 5.68 -0.62
C LYS A 41 6.72 5.85 0.88
N SER A 42 7.50 5.16 1.70
CA SER A 42 7.59 5.49 3.12
C SER A 42 8.10 6.93 3.23
N GLN A 43 7.39 7.76 3.98
CA GLN A 43 7.94 9.05 4.39
C GLN A 43 8.88 8.77 5.57
N GLU A 44 10.13 9.21 5.46
CA GLU A 44 11.08 9.22 6.58
C GLU A 44 10.61 10.18 7.68
#